data_AF-A0A444JDE5-F1
#
_entry.id   AF-A0A444JDE5-F1
#
_cell.length_a   1.000
_cell.length_b   1.000
_cell.length_c   1.000
_cell.angle_alpha   90.00
_cell.angle_beta   90.00
_cell.angle_gamma   90.00
#
_symmetry.space_group_name_H-M   'P 1'
#
loop_
_entity.id
_entity.type
_entity.pdbx_description
1 polymer ?
#
loop_
_entity_poly.entity_id
_entity_poly.type
_entity_poly.pdbx_seq_one_letter_code
_entity_poly.pdbx_strand_id
1 'polypeptide(L)'
;MVKIYFSEGIEKKKPGSKREKYQAPKSEHPDTTKNIENSDIHTNHAEGFNAALRRMCSAFRRKTNTYAKKVEKLQERLNVIWIIHNFVRVHYTTKEVPAVTSGVIEGGLTLEDVLRLKGGKN
;
A
#
# COMPACT_ATOMS: atom_id res chain seq x y z
N MET A 1 -55.23 19.84 -14.34
CA MET A 1 -54.90 18.40 -14.46
C MET A 1 -53.79 18.26 -15.50
N VAL A 2 -52.52 18.26 -15.06
CA VAL A 2 -51.35 18.22 -15.95
C VAL A 2 -50.79 16.80 -15.94
N LYS A 3 -50.83 16.13 -17.09
CA LYS A 3 -50.15 14.85 -17.33
C LYS A 3 -48.67 15.14 -17.56
N ILE A 4 -47.81 14.72 -16.65
CA ILE A 4 -46.35 14.71 -16.85
C ILE A 4 -45.99 13.33 -17.38
N TYR A 5 -45.58 13.26 -18.65
CA TYR A 5 -45.00 12.05 -19.24
C TYR A 5 -43.54 11.97 -18.81
N PHE A 6 -43.16 10.91 -18.08
CA PHE A 6 -41.75 10.59 -17.86
C PHE A 6 -41.17 10.02 -19.15
N SER A 7 -40.18 10.69 -19.75
CA SER A 7 -39.38 10.12 -20.82
C SER A 7 -38.29 9.25 -20.22
N GLU A 8 -38.32 7.95 -20.49
CA GLU A 8 -37.25 7.02 -20.14
C GLU A 8 -35.99 7.32 -20.96
N GLY A 9 -35.06 8.07 -20.37
CA GLY A 9 -33.70 8.21 -20.85
C GLY A 9 -32.76 7.27 -20.07
N ILE A 10 -32.69 5.98 -20.44
CA ILE A 10 -31.60 5.12 -19.97
C ILE A 10 -30.36 5.51 -20.77
N GLU A 11 -29.55 6.43 -20.26
CA GLU A 11 -28.21 6.68 -20.81
C GLU A 11 -27.38 5.40 -20.71
N LYS A 12 -27.15 4.74 -21.84
CA LYS A 12 -26.25 3.59 -21.93
C LYS A 12 -24.82 4.09 -21.64
N LYS A 13 -24.29 3.75 -20.45
CA LYS A 13 -22.88 3.98 -20.11
C LYS A 13 -22.01 3.34 -21.19
N LYS A 14 -21.21 4.16 -21.88
CA LYS A 14 -20.24 3.68 -22.86
C LYS A 14 -19.29 2.69 -22.16
N PRO A 15 -19.01 1.51 -22.73
CA PRO A 15 -18.01 0.61 -22.17
C PRO A 15 -16.68 1.37 -22.07
N GLY A 16 -16.08 1.37 -20.87
CA GLY A 16 -14.79 2.00 -20.67
C GLY A 16 -13.74 1.41 -21.61
N SER A 17 -12.74 2.21 -21.98
CA SER A 17 -11.61 1.76 -22.81
C SER A 17 -11.04 0.43 -22.27
N LYS A 18 -10.78 -0.52 -23.18
CA LYS A 18 -10.10 -1.77 -22.86
C LYS A 18 -8.71 -1.41 -22.33
N ARG A 19 -8.49 -1.57 -21.03
CA ARG A 19 -7.15 -1.46 -20.45
C ARG A 19 -6.30 -2.57 -21.04
N GLU A 20 -5.08 -2.24 -21.47
CA GLU A 20 -4.12 -3.26 -21.85
C GLU A 20 -3.96 -4.25 -20.70
N LYS A 21 -4.22 -5.54 -20.99
CA LYS A 21 -4.33 -6.58 -19.96
C LYS A 21 -2.97 -7.09 -19.46
N TYR A 22 -1.87 -6.63 -20.04
CA TYR A 22 -0.55 -7.14 -19.75
C TYR A 22 0.52 -6.10 -20.05
N GLN A 23 1.19 -5.59 -19.02
CA GLN A 23 2.53 -5.02 -19.22
C GLN A 23 3.49 -6.20 -19.14
N ALA A 24 4.20 -6.48 -20.24
CA ALA A 24 5.27 -7.46 -20.20
C ALA A 24 6.26 -7.06 -19.09
N PRO A 25 6.75 -8.01 -18.27
CA PRO A 25 7.80 -7.73 -17.33
C PRO A 25 8.96 -7.10 -18.09
N LYS A 26 9.44 -5.95 -17.59
CA LYS A 26 10.55 -5.25 -18.20
C LYS A 26 11.73 -6.20 -18.28
N SER A 27 12.42 -6.24 -19.42
CA SER A 27 13.64 -7.02 -19.56
C SER A 27 14.60 -6.65 -18.44
N GLU A 28 15.06 -7.65 -17.70
CA GLU A 28 15.95 -7.44 -16.56
C GLU A 28 17.27 -6.81 -17.02
N HIS A 29 17.87 -5.99 -16.16
CA HIS A 29 19.13 -5.31 -16.50
C HIS A 29 20.28 -6.33 -16.56
N PRO A 30 21.12 -6.31 -17.60
CA PRO A 30 22.18 -7.31 -17.78
C PRO A 30 23.16 -7.39 -16.60
N ASP A 31 23.37 -6.28 -15.90
CA ASP A 31 24.32 -6.20 -14.77
C ASP A 31 23.73 -6.63 -13.41
N THR A 32 22.50 -7.15 -13.36
CA THR A 32 21.90 -7.62 -12.10
C THR A 32 22.34 -9.06 -11.83
N THR A 33 23.15 -9.28 -10.79
CA THR A 33 23.61 -10.62 -10.37
C THR A 33 22.42 -11.49 -9.93
N LYS A 34 22.15 -12.56 -10.68
CA LYS A 34 21.04 -13.50 -10.41
C LYS A 34 21.52 -14.66 -9.53
N ASN A 35 21.61 -14.43 -8.24
CA ASN A 35 21.86 -15.50 -7.27
C ASN A 35 20.65 -15.61 -6.33
N ILE A 36 19.47 -15.83 -6.91
CA ILE A 36 18.24 -16.06 -6.15
C ILE A 36 17.65 -17.35 -6.71
N GLU A 37 17.56 -18.36 -5.87
CA GLU A 37 16.92 -19.63 -6.22
C GLU A 37 15.42 -19.40 -6.42
N ASN A 38 14.86 -19.98 -7.48
CA ASN A 38 13.47 -19.74 -7.87
C ASN A 38 12.45 -20.20 -6.79
N SER A 39 12.86 -21.12 -5.91
CA SER A 39 12.09 -21.57 -4.73
C SER A 39 11.83 -20.46 -3.71
N ASP A 40 12.71 -19.45 -3.66
CA ASP A 40 12.63 -18.38 -2.67
C ASP A 40 11.73 -17.22 -3.15
N ILE A 41 11.30 -17.26 -4.41
CA ILE A 41 10.46 -16.24 -5.03
C ILE A 41 8.99 -16.59 -4.76
N HIS A 42 8.41 -15.97 -3.72
CA HIS A 42 7.00 -16.14 -3.42
C HIS A 42 6.30 -14.80 -3.10
N THR A 43 5.09 -14.61 -3.64
CA THR A 43 4.34 -13.35 -3.49
C THR A 43 3.62 -13.23 -2.15
N ASN A 44 3.51 -14.32 -1.39
CA ASN A 44 2.76 -14.40 -0.14
C ASN A 44 3.10 -13.28 0.86
N HIS A 45 4.38 -12.91 0.98
CA HIS A 45 4.80 -11.84 1.88
C HIS A 45 4.22 -10.47 1.48
N ALA A 46 4.38 -10.09 0.20
CA ALA A 46 3.87 -8.84 -0.31
C ALA A 46 2.33 -8.80 -0.31
N GLU A 47 1.68 -9.90 -0.69
CA GLU A 47 0.22 -10.01 -0.70
C GLU A 47 -0.38 -9.93 0.71
N GLY A 48 0.20 -10.64 1.68
CA GLY A 48 -0.21 -10.61 3.07
C GLY A 48 -0.10 -9.22 3.69
N PHE A 49 1.02 -8.53 3.43
CA PHE A 49 1.23 -7.15 3.88
C PHE A 49 0.21 -6.20 3.23
N ASN A 50 0.02 -6.28 1.91
CA ASN A 50 -0.95 -5.45 1.18
C ASN A 50 -2.40 -5.70 1.61
N ALA A 51 -2.75 -6.94 1.99
CA ALA A 51 -4.07 -7.25 2.55
C ALA A 51 -4.24 -6.65 3.97
N ALA A 52 -3.21 -6.70 4.81
CA ALA A 52 -3.22 -6.04 6.11
C ALA A 52 -3.35 -4.52 5.98
N LEU A 53 -2.58 -3.89 5.08
CA LEU A 53 -2.62 -2.46 4.79
C LEU A 53 -4.03 -1.99 4.40
N ARG A 54 -4.68 -2.72 3.48
CA ARG A 54 -6.06 -2.43 3.05
C ARG A 54 -7.08 -2.58 4.18
N ARG A 55 -6.88 -3.51 5.12
CA ARG A 55 -7.73 -3.66 6.30
C ARG A 55 -7.56 -2.48 7.26
N MET A 56 -6.31 -2.09 7.55
CA MET A 56 -5.99 -0.93 8.38
C MET A 56 -6.53 0.38 7.80
N CYS A 57 -6.53 0.51 6.47
CA CYS A 57 -7.06 1.66 5.74
C CYS A 57 -8.48 1.43 5.20
N SER A 58 -9.29 0.58 5.85
CA SER A 58 -10.63 0.20 5.35
C SER A 58 -11.58 1.37 5.12
N ALA A 59 -11.43 2.47 5.87
CA ALA A 59 -12.19 3.71 5.69
C ALA A 59 -12.05 4.28 4.27
N PHE A 60 -10.84 4.21 3.68
CA PHE A 60 -10.58 4.72 2.34
C PHE A 60 -11.21 3.86 1.24
N ARG A 61 -11.56 2.59 1.52
CA ARG A 61 -12.25 1.68 0.59
C ARG A 61 -13.76 1.94 0.47
N ARG A 62 -14.43 2.39 1.55
CA ARG A 62 -15.89 2.55 1.58
C ARG A 62 -16.36 3.70 0.69
N LYS A 63 -17.47 3.60 -0.04
CA LYS A 63 -17.94 4.68 -0.94
C LYS A 63 -18.54 5.91 -0.23
N THR A 64 -18.70 5.86 1.09
CA THR A 64 -19.28 6.93 1.89
C THR A 64 -18.21 7.94 2.34
N ASN A 65 -18.66 9.12 2.79
CA ASN A 65 -17.82 10.15 3.39
C ASN A 65 -16.58 10.51 2.54
N THR A 66 -16.80 10.77 1.24
CA THR A 66 -15.71 11.12 0.30
C THR A 66 -15.02 12.43 0.68
N TYR A 67 -15.75 13.38 1.27
CA TYR A 67 -15.20 14.68 1.69
C TYR A 67 -14.07 14.55 2.73
N ALA A 68 -14.08 13.50 3.56
CA ALA A 68 -13.04 13.24 4.53
C ALA A 68 -11.84 12.45 3.98
N LYS A 69 -11.90 11.97 2.73
CA LYS A 69 -10.84 11.17 2.11
C LYS A 69 -9.80 12.04 1.42
N LYS A 70 -8.96 12.67 2.23
CA LYS A 70 -7.81 13.42 1.72
C LYS A 70 -6.62 12.50 1.46
N VAL A 71 -5.93 12.71 0.33
CA VAL A 71 -4.73 11.96 -0.04
C VAL A 71 -3.63 12.13 0.99
N GLU A 72 -3.43 13.36 1.48
CA GLU A 72 -2.49 13.69 2.56
C GLU A 72 -2.69 12.81 3.79
N LYS A 73 -3.95 12.62 4.21
CA LYS A 73 -4.30 11.79 5.37
C LYS A 73 -4.07 10.30 5.13
N LEU A 74 -4.25 9.83 3.89
CA LEU A 74 -3.85 8.48 3.53
C LEU A 74 -2.34 8.33 3.62
N GLN A 75 -1.57 9.28 3.07
CA GLN A 75 -0.11 9.25 3.09
C GLN A 75 0.43 9.27 4.52
N GLU A 76 -0.06 10.16 5.39
CA GLU A 76 0.28 10.19 6.81
C GLU A 76 0.08 8.82 7.47
N ARG A 77 -1.06 8.16 7.21
CA ARG A 77 -1.36 6.84 7.76
C ARG A 77 -0.45 5.75 7.20
N LEU A 78 -0.13 5.79 5.91
CA LEU A 78 0.80 4.86 5.27
C LEU A 78 2.21 5.00 5.86
N ASN A 79 2.67 6.23 6.08
CA ASN A 79 3.97 6.51 6.67
C ASN A 79 4.09 5.88 8.06
N VAL A 80 3.07 6.04 8.92
CA VAL A 80 3.06 5.42 10.25
C VAL A 80 3.10 3.89 10.17
N ILE A 81 2.34 3.29 9.26
CA ILE A 81 2.32 1.83 9.08
C ILE A 81 3.69 1.33 8.62
N TRP A 82 4.36 2.05 7.72
CA TRP A 82 5.71 1.73 7.27
C TRP A 82 6.75 1.84 8.38
N ILE A 83 6.72 2.91 9.17
CA ILE A 83 7.64 3.09 10.30
C ILE A 83 7.49 1.92 11.28
N ILE A 84 6.25 1.61 11.67
CA ILE A 84 6.00 0.53 12.63
C ILE A 84 6.44 -0.82 12.06
N HIS A 85 6.15 -1.10 10.80
CA HIS A 85 6.48 -2.38 10.17
C HIS A 85 7.99 -2.60 10.02
N ASN A 86 8.73 -1.56 9.62
CA ASN A 86 10.13 -1.67 9.27
C ASN A 86 11.09 -1.43 10.44
N PHE A 87 10.69 -0.62 11.44
CA PHE A 87 11.60 -0.15 12.49
C PHE A 87 11.19 -0.56 13.90
N VAL A 88 9.92 -0.89 14.16
CA VAL A 88 9.44 -1.17 15.54
C VAL A 88 9.08 -2.64 15.73
N ARG A 89 8.31 -3.20 14.80
CA ARG A 89 7.72 -4.52 14.96
C ARG A 89 8.72 -5.62 14.60
N VAL A 90 8.98 -6.51 15.56
CA VAL A 90 9.73 -7.75 15.32
C VAL A 90 8.91 -8.70 14.43
N HIS A 91 9.52 -9.23 13.38
CA HIS A 91 8.88 -10.15 12.46
C HIS A 91 8.96 -11.60 12.94
N TYR A 92 7.94 -12.38 12.61
CA TYR A 92 7.83 -13.76 13.06
C TYR A 92 8.92 -14.66 12.47
N THR A 93 9.29 -14.46 11.21
CA THR A 93 10.25 -15.30 10.50
C THR A 93 11.70 -14.97 10.89
N THR A 94 12.08 -13.70 10.81
CA THR A 94 13.46 -13.25 11.07
C THR A 94 13.79 -13.09 12.56
N LYS A 95 12.75 -13.05 13.43
CA LYS A 95 12.87 -12.74 14.87
C LYS A 95 13.50 -11.37 15.17
N GLU A 96 13.67 -10.56 14.16
CA GLU A 96 14.21 -9.22 14.21
C GLU A 96 13.30 -8.23 13.48
N VAL A 97 13.62 -6.95 13.62
CA VAL A 97 12.99 -5.87 12.88
C VAL A 97 13.55 -5.85 11.45
N PRO A 98 12.74 -5.61 10.38
CA PRO A 98 13.23 -5.66 9.01
C PRO A 98 14.42 -4.75 8.70
N ALA A 99 14.45 -3.55 9.29
CA ALA A 99 15.57 -2.63 9.12
C ALA A 99 16.88 -3.17 9.72
N VAL A 100 16.82 -4.01 10.76
CA VAL A 100 17.99 -4.68 11.34
C VAL A 100 18.49 -5.78 10.40
N THR A 101 17.59 -6.66 9.97
CA THR A 101 17.93 -7.75 9.03
C THR A 101 18.45 -7.22 7.69
N SER A 102 18.02 -6.03 7.28
CA SER A 102 18.51 -5.34 6.07
C SER A 102 19.80 -4.55 6.28
N GLY A 103 20.34 -4.50 7.51
CA GLY A 103 21.58 -3.78 7.85
C GLY A 103 21.47 -2.25 7.84
N VAL A 104 20.25 -1.70 7.88
CA VAL A 104 20.02 -0.24 7.89
C VAL A 104 20.27 0.35 9.28
N ILE A 105 19.95 -0.41 10.34
CA ILE A 105 20.12 -0.04 11.73
C ILE A 105 20.64 -1.24 12.53
N GLU A 106 21.32 -0.99 13.65
CA GLU A 106 21.84 -2.05 14.52
C GLU A 106 20.76 -2.62 15.48
N GLY A 107 19.69 -1.88 15.73
CA GLY A 107 18.62 -2.28 16.65
C GLY A 107 17.28 -1.63 16.33
N GLY A 108 16.19 -2.30 16.69
CA GLY A 108 14.83 -1.79 16.51
C GLY A 108 14.53 -0.55 17.36
N LEU A 109 13.63 0.30 16.87
CA LEU A 109 13.12 1.45 17.59
C LEU A 109 11.98 1.06 18.53
N THR A 110 11.88 1.74 19.67
CA THR A 110 10.67 1.71 20.50
C THR A 110 9.61 2.66 19.97
N LEU A 111 8.37 2.54 20.46
CA LEU A 111 7.33 3.49 20.06
C LEU A 111 7.63 4.89 20.61
N GLU A 112 8.24 4.97 21.80
CA GLU A 112 8.72 6.20 22.42
C GLU A 112 9.76 6.91 21.53
N ASP A 113 10.70 6.16 20.95
CA ASP A 113 11.69 6.71 20.03
C ASP A 113 11.02 7.33 18.79
N VAL A 114 10.05 6.62 18.21
CA VAL A 114 9.28 7.12 17.06
C VAL A 114 8.53 8.41 17.38
N LEU A 115 7.93 8.51 18.57
CA LEU A 115 7.22 9.73 19.00
C LEU A 115 8.16 10.91 19.30
N ARG A 116 9.41 10.62 19.68
CA ARG A 116 10.44 11.63 19.92
C ARG A 116 11.09 12.16 18.65
N LEU A 117 10.92 11.47 17.51
CA LEU A 117 11.38 11.96 16.21
C LEU A 117 10.73 13.31 15.91
N LYS A 118 11.50 14.39 16.03
CA LYS A 118 11.09 15.71 15.55
C LYS A 118 11.32 15.77 14.05
N GLY A 119 10.27 16.04 13.30
CA GLY A 119 10.41 16.38 11.88
C GLY A 119 11.23 17.66 11.75
N GLY A 120 12.44 17.55 11.19
CA GLY A 120 13.22 18.71 10.79
C GLY A 120 12.41 19.51 9.77
N LYS A 121 12.02 20.73 10.13
CA LYS A 121 11.59 21.72 9.13
C LYS A 121 12.86 22.20 8.43
N ASN A 122 13.12 21.66 7.24
CA ASN A 122 13.96 22.31 6.24
C ASN A 122 13.09 23.27 5.43
#